data_AF-A0A416STA7-F1
#
_entry.id   AF-A0A416STA7-F1
#
_cell.length_a   1.000
_cell.length_b   1.000
_cell.length_c   1.000
_cell.angle_alpha   90.00
_cell.angle_beta   90.00
_cell.angle_gamma   90.00
#
_symmetry.space_group_name_H-M   'P 1'
#
loop_
_entity.id
_entity.type
_entity.pdbx_description
1 polymer ?
#
loop_
_entity_poly.entity_id
_entity_poly.type
_entity_poly.pdbx_seq_one_letter_code
_entity_poly.pdbx_strand_id
1 'polypeptide(L)'
;MTLGKYEPTIRADGTKDYSVPGTGSYTVKAGNTTYFSLGTEWDKITDTYGLDATGQNMFDYFNKPALDDAVSASKEIRFSHNPEAYGECALKWEWDYLQEKHGYFALEKRGDFWYAIK
;
A
#
# COMPACT_ATOMS: atom_id res chain seq x y z
N MET A 1 2.09 -6.86 8.81
CA MET A 1 2.28 -6.19 7.51
C MET A 1 1.59 -4.84 7.59
N THR A 2 2.29 -3.77 7.22
CA THR A 2 1.71 -2.43 7.13
C THR A 2 1.65 -1.99 5.67
N LEU A 3 0.45 -1.65 5.22
CA LEU A 3 0.11 -1.15 3.89
C LEU A 3 -0.12 0.37 3.97
N GLY A 4 -0.01 1.08 2.85
CA GLY A 4 -0.24 2.53 2.85
C GLY A 4 0.26 3.26 1.61
N LYS A 5 0.00 4.56 1.56
CA LYS A 5 0.47 5.41 0.46
C LYS A 5 1.89 5.90 0.73
N TYR A 6 2.70 5.91 -0.32
CA TYR A 6 3.95 6.67 -0.30
C TYR A 6 3.61 8.16 -0.39
N GLU A 7 4.09 8.93 0.57
CA GLU A 7 3.98 10.39 0.56
C GLU A 7 5.37 10.98 0.39
N PRO A 8 5.60 11.84 -0.62
CA PRO A 8 6.88 12.51 -0.80
C PRO A 8 7.12 13.56 0.27
N THR A 9 8.36 13.97 0.45
CA THR A 9 8.68 15.17 1.22
C THR A 9 8.20 16.40 0.44
N ILE A 10 7.51 17.32 1.12
CA ILE A 10 7.19 18.63 0.56
C ILE A 10 8.33 19.58 0.91
N ARG A 11 9.04 20.08 -0.11
CA ARG A 11 10.14 21.03 0.06
C ARG A 11 9.60 22.41 0.47
N ALA A 12 10.48 23.29 0.95
CA ALA A 12 10.09 24.63 1.42
C ALA A 12 9.39 25.49 0.34
N ASP A 13 9.66 25.22 -0.94
CA ASP A 13 9.02 25.86 -2.09
C ASP A 13 7.68 25.19 -2.51
N GLY A 14 7.22 24.20 -1.76
CA GLY A 14 6.00 23.44 -2.04
C GLY A 14 6.16 22.30 -3.06
N THR A 15 7.36 22.11 -3.63
CA THR A 15 7.60 21.01 -4.58
C THR A 15 7.59 19.66 -3.87
N LYS A 16 7.08 18.64 -4.57
CA LYS A 16 7.05 17.26 -4.09
C LYS A 16 8.33 16.55 -4.49
N ASP A 17 9.10 16.12 -3.51
CA ASP A 17 10.28 15.30 -3.70
C ASP A 17 9.99 13.83 -3.40
N TYR A 18 9.78 13.05 -4.46
CA TYR A 18 9.50 11.62 -4.39
C TYR A 18 10.75 10.76 -4.16
N SER A 19 11.95 11.35 -4.11
CA SER A 19 13.18 10.64 -3.74
C SER A 19 13.37 10.52 -2.22
N VAL A 20 12.69 11.39 -1.44
CA VAL A 20 12.77 11.41 0.03
C VAL A 20 11.38 11.21 0.63
N PRO A 21 11.16 10.14 1.43
CA PRO A 21 9.86 9.89 2.02
C PRO A 21 9.51 10.96 3.04
N GLY A 22 8.31 11.54 2.91
CA GLY A 22 7.75 12.45 3.90
C GLY A 22 7.37 11.73 5.19
N THR A 23 7.16 12.48 6.27
CA THR A 23 6.84 11.93 7.60
C THR A 23 5.52 11.15 7.63
N GLY A 24 4.57 11.48 6.76
CA GLY A 24 3.30 10.77 6.61
C GLY A 24 3.37 9.50 5.74
N SER A 25 4.51 9.28 5.07
CA SER A 25 4.71 8.16 4.15
C SER A 25 4.62 6.82 4.85
N TYR A 26 3.99 5.84 4.21
CA TYR A 26 3.81 4.53 4.82
C TYR A 26 5.16 3.85 5.13
N THR A 27 6.22 4.07 4.35
CA THR A 27 7.54 3.48 4.62
C THR A 27 8.14 4.00 5.93
N VAL A 28 7.85 5.26 6.28
CA VAL A 28 8.25 5.88 7.55
C VAL A 28 7.37 5.35 8.69
N LYS A 29 6.05 5.30 8.49
CA LYS A 29 5.10 4.82 9.51
C LYS A 29 5.22 3.33 9.81
N ALA A 30 5.52 2.52 8.81
CA ALA A 30 5.57 1.07 8.93
C ALA A 30 6.84 0.55 9.62
N GLY A 31 7.94 1.32 9.62
CA GLY A 31 9.24 0.86 10.11
C GLY A 31 9.63 -0.47 9.46
N ASN A 32 9.96 -1.49 10.26
CA ASN A 32 10.36 -2.82 9.77
C ASN A 32 9.18 -3.72 9.32
N THR A 33 7.96 -3.19 9.24
CA THR A 33 6.75 -3.96 8.87
C THR A 33 6.21 -3.63 7.48
N THR A 34 6.96 -2.85 6.69
CA THR A 34 6.70 -2.65 5.26
C THR A 34 6.74 -3.97 4.50
N TYR A 35 6.02 -4.09 3.39
CA TYR A 35 6.07 -5.29 2.55
C TYR A 35 6.70 -5.05 1.18
N PHE A 36 6.43 -3.94 0.49
CA PHE A 36 7.25 -3.46 -0.64
C PHE A 36 6.98 -1.99 -0.94
N SER A 37 8.01 -1.24 -1.38
CA SER A 37 7.89 0.06 -2.06
C SER A 37 8.67 0.01 -3.36
N LEU A 38 7.99 0.17 -4.50
CA LEU A 38 8.70 0.35 -5.77
C LEU A 38 9.01 1.83 -6.06
N GLY A 39 8.29 2.77 -5.44
CA GLY A 39 8.57 4.21 -5.62
C GLY A 39 8.68 4.57 -7.11
N THR A 40 9.79 5.20 -7.50
CA THR A 40 10.09 5.56 -8.90
C THR A 40 10.40 4.37 -9.82
N GLU A 41 10.63 3.17 -9.27
CA GLU A 41 10.82 1.95 -10.07
C GLU A 41 9.50 1.41 -10.62
N TRP A 42 8.36 1.86 -10.09
CA TRP A 42 7.03 1.49 -10.60
C TRP A 42 6.88 1.84 -12.07
N ASP A 43 7.09 3.12 -12.42
CA ASP A 43 6.95 3.62 -13.79
C ASP A 43 7.93 2.93 -14.75
N LYS A 44 9.16 2.66 -14.28
CA LYS A 44 10.17 1.95 -15.07
C LYS A 44 9.77 0.52 -15.39
N ILE A 45 9.20 -0.21 -14.41
CA ILE A 45 8.77 -1.60 -14.61
C ILE A 45 7.55 -1.65 -15.53
N THR A 46 6.58 -0.75 -15.35
CA THR A 46 5.41 -0.70 -16.23
C THR A 46 5.80 -0.41 -17.68
N ASP A 47 6.73 0.53 -17.91
CA ASP A 47 7.20 0.89 -19.25
C ASP A 47 8.05 -0.22 -19.88
N THR A 48 8.94 -0.85 -19.10
CA THR A 48 9.85 -1.90 -19.60
C THR A 48 9.10 -3.16 -20.04
N TYR A 49 8.04 -3.54 -19.32
CA TYR A 49 7.31 -4.77 -19.55
C TYR A 49 5.94 -4.56 -20.23
N GLY A 50 5.60 -3.32 -20.60
CA GLY A 50 4.33 -2.99 -21.26
C GLY A 50 3.10 -3.31 -20.40
N LEU A 51 3.22 -3.14 -19.09
CA LEU A 51 2.13 -3.39 -18.14
C LEU A 51 1.08 -2.29 -18.21
N ASP A 52 -0.15 -2.59 -17.79
CA ASP A 52 -1.22 -1.61 -17.87
C ASP A 52 -0.90 -0.34 -17.07
N ALA A 53 -1.20 0.82 -17.67
CA ALA A 53 -0.94 2.12 -17.07
C ALA A 53 -1.74 2.38 -15.78
N THR A 54 -2.80 1.59 -15.53
CA THR A 54 -3.55 1.66 -14.27
C THR A 54 -2.86 0.91 -13.12
N GLY A 55 -1.91 0.02 -13.41
CA GLY A 55 -1.15 -0.71 -12.41
C GLY A 55 -1.78 -2.01 -11.91
N GLN A 56 -2.80 -2.54 -12.59
CA GLN A 56 -3.49 -3.76 -12.19
C GLN A 56 -2.62 -5.01 -12.34
N ASN A 57 -1.81 -5.11 -13.40
CA ASN A 57 -0.84 -6.19 -13.57
C ASN A 57 0.22 -6.15 -12.46
N MET A 58 0.65 -4.96 -12.06
CA MET A 58 1.56 -4.81 -10.92
C MET A 58 0.89 -5.25 -9.62
N PHE A 59 -0.36 -4.85 -9.41
CA PHE A 59 -1.15 -5.30 -8.27
C PHE A 59 -1.30 -6.82 -8.23
N ASP A 60 -1.57 -7.44 -9.38
CA ASP A 60 -1.71 -8.89 -9.53
C ASP A 60 -0.40 -9.64 -9.27
N TYR A 61 0.73 -9.13 -9.75
CA TYR A 61 2.02 -9.81 -9.64
C TYR A 61 2.74 -9.58 -8.31
N PHE A 62 2.52 -8.44 -7.65
CA PHE A 62 3.26 -8.08 -6.44
C PHE A 62 2.39 -7.98 -5.19
N ASN A 63 1.24 -7.31 -5.27
CA ASN A 63 0.41 -7.07 -4.09
C ASN A 63 -0.37 -8.32 -3.69
N LYS A 64 -1.09 -8.97 -4.62
CA LYS A 64 -1.90 -10.15 -4.31
C LYS A 64 -1.07 -11.28 -3.67
N PRO A 65 0.07 -11.71 -4.24
CA PRO A 65 0.87 -12.78 -3.62
C PRO A 65 1.40 -12.39 -2.23
N ALA A 66 1.80 -11.13 -2.05
CA ALA A 66 2.27 -10.68 -0.74
C ALA A 66 1.14 -10.66 0.31
N LEU A 67 -0.09 -10.29 -0.08
CA LEU A 67 -1.26 -10.36 0.79
C LEU A 67 -1.59 -11.82 1.13
N ASP A 68 -1.58 -12.72 0.14
CA ASP A 68 -1.77 -14.16 0.33
C ASP A 68 -0.75 -14.75 1.32
N ASP A 69 0.53 -14.38 1.17
CA ASP A 69 1.61 -14.79 2.06
C ASP A 69 1.44 -14.23 3.48
N ALA A 70 0.98 -12.97 3.62
CA ALA A 70 0.71 -12.40 4.93
C ALA A 70 -0.46 -13.08 5.64
N VAL A 71 -1.54 -13.36 4.91
CA VAL A 71 -2.71 -14.04 5.46
C VAL A 71 -2.38 -15.50 5.83
N SER A 72 -1.70 -16.24 4.95
CA SER A 72 -1.30 -17.63 5.21
C SER A 72 -0.34 -17.74 6.40
N ALA A 73 0.56 -16.77 6.57
CA ALA A 73 1.44 -16.67 7.74
C ALA A 73 0.75 -16.10 8.99
N SER A 74 -0.57 -15.86 8.97
CA SER A 74 -1.34 -15.26 10.07
C SER A 74 -0.75 -13.95 10.59
N LYS A 75 -0.14 -13.16 9.70
CA LYS A 75 0.40 -11.84 10.05
C LYS A 75 -0.75 -10.87 10.28
N GLU A 76 -0.62 -10.02 11.30
CA GLU A 76 -1.50 -8.87 11.47
C GLU A 76 -1.37 -7.92 10.27
N ILE A 77 -2.48 -7.54 9.65
CA ILE A 77 -2.53 -6.61 8.53
C ILE A 77 -3.13 -5.29 9.01
N ARG A 78 -2.43 -4.20 8.75
CA ARG A 78 -2.89 -2.84 9.08
C ARG A 78 -2.50 -1.85 7.99
N PHE A 79 -3.20 -0.73 7.94
CA PHE A 79 -2.99 0.35 6.98
C PHE A 79 -2.60 1.64 7.69
N SER A 80 -1.60 2.36 7.18
CA SER A 80 -1.21 3.68 7.71
C SER A 80 -2.12 4.82 7.29
N HIS A 81 -3.02 4.54 6.35
CA HIS A 81 -3.99 5.43 5.73
C HIS A 81 -5.31 4.68 5.62
N ASN A 82 -6.46 5.36 5.69
CA ASN A 82 -7.75 4.66 5.52
C ASN A 82 -7.93 4.28 4.04
N PRO A 83 -7.90 2.99 3.65
CA PRO A 83 -8.06 2.58 2.25
C PRO A 83 -9.40 3.04 1.65
N GLU A 84 -10.46 3.16 2.45
CA GLU A 84 -11.80 3.54 2.00
C GLU A 84 -11.92 5.03 1.64
N ALA A 85 -10.93 5.85 2.01
CA ALA A 85 -10.97 7.30 1.82
C ALA A 85 -10.42 7.78 0.46
N TYR A 86 -9.83 6.91 -0.36
CA TYR A 86 -8.98 7.34 -1.49
C TYR A 86 -9.50 7.02 -2.90
N GLY A 87 -10.77 6.63 -3.04
CA GLY A 87 -11.32 6.21 -4.34
C GLY A 87 -10.55 5.01 -4.93
N GLU A 88 -10.64 4.84 -6.24
CA GLU A 88 -9.98 3.74 -6.96
C GLU A 88 -8.46 3.95 -7.00
N CYS A 89 -7.73 3.19 -6.18
CA CYS A 89 -6.28 3.18 -6.15
C CYS A 89 -5.76 1.86 -5.55
N ALA A 90 -4.45 1.59 -5.67
CA ALA A 90 -3.84 0.37 -5.16
C ALA A 90 -4.18 0.08 -3.69
N LEU A 91 -4.20 1.10 -2.82
CA LEU A 91 -4.56 0.93 -1.40
C LEU A 91 -6.00 0.43 -1.22
N LYS A 92 -6.94 0.87 -2.06
CA LYS A 92 -8.32 0.41 -2.07
C LYS A 92 -8.41 -1.01 -2.62
N TRP A 93 -7.67 -1.32 -3.68
CA TRP A 93 -7.62 -2.67 -4.24
C TRP A 93 -7.06 -3.70 -3.26
N GLU A 94 -6.04 -3.34 -2.47
CA GLU A 94 -5.53 -4.17 -1.38
C GLU A 94 -6.62 -4.51 -0.36
N TRP A 95 -7.41 -3.49 0.04
CA TRP A 95 -8.52 -3.70 0.96
C TRP A 95 -9.61 -4.58 0.35
N ASP A 96 -10.04 -4.28 -0.87
CA ASP A 96 -11.08 -5.05 -1.57
C ASP A 96 -10.65 -6.50 -1.75
N TYR A 97 -9.40 -6.75 -2.09
CA TYR A 97 -8.86 -8.09 -2.24
C TYR A 97 -8.89 -8.88 -0.93
N LEU A 98 -8.53 -8.25 0.19
CA LEU A 98 -8.62 -8.88 1.52
C LEU A 98 -10.07 -9.20 1.90
N GLN A 99 -11.03 -8.34 1.55
CA GLN A 99 -12.45 -8.62 1.79
C GLN A 99 -12.95 -9.78 0.91
N GLU A 100 -12.71 -9.71 -0.39
CA GLU A 100 -13.24 -10.65 -1.38
C GLU A 100 -12.62 -12.05 -1.28
N LYS A 101 -11.31 -12.16 -1.00
CA LYS A 101 -10.58 -13.43 -1.03
C LYS A 101 -10.28 -14.01 0.34
N HIS A 102 -10.12 -13.14 1.33
CA HIS A 102 -9.61 -13.55 2.63
C HIS A 102 -10.61 -13.37 3.77
N GLY A 103 -11.80 -12.83 3.50
CA GLY A 103 -12.90 -12.74 4.46
C GLY A 103 -12.74 -11.64 5.50
N TYR A 104 -11.86 -10.67 5.27
CA TYR A 104 -11.80 -9.48 6.12
C TYR A 104 -13.08 -8.66 5.94
N PHE A 105 -13.62 -8.11 7.03
CA PHE A 105 -14.95 -7.48 7.00
C PHE A 105 -14.99 -6.07 7.58
N ALA A 106 -13.98 -5.65 8.34
CA ALA A 106 -13.95 -4.31 8.94
C ALA A 106 -12.54 -3.77 9.11
N LEU A 107 -12.46 -2.45 9.25
CA LEU A 107 -11.27 -1.73 9.66
C LEU A 107 -11.48 -1.11 11.03
N GLU A 108 -10.57 -1.37 11.96
CA GLU A 108 -10.57 -0.76 13.28
C GLU A 108 -9.43 0.25 13.41
N LYS A 109 -9.77 1.52 13.65
CA LYS A 109 -8.74 2.54 13.89
C LYS A 109 -8.14 2.37 15.29
N ARG A 110 -6.84 2.08 15.37
CA ARG A 110 -6.09 2.04 16.64
C ARG A 110 -4.83 2.90 16.50
N GLY A 111 -4.80 4.03 17.21
CA GLY A 111 -3.75 5.03 17.05
C GLY A 111 -3.71 5.59 15.63
N ASP A 112 -2.53 5.53 15.01
CA ASP A 112 -2.30 6.06 13.66
C ASP A 112 -2.60 5.05 12.53
N PHE A 113 -3.09 3.86 12.86
CA PHE A 113 -3.31 2.78 11.90
C PHE A 113 -4.75 2.28 11.88
N TRP A 114 -5.12 1.67 10.77
CA TRP A 114 -6.38 0.98 10.55
C TRP A 114 -6.11 -0.52 10.44
N TYR A 115 -6.57 -1.30 11.42
CA TYR A 115 -6.33 -2.73 11.49
C TYR A 115 -7.41 -3.49 10.74
N ALA A 116 -7.00 -4.39 9.85
CA ALA A 116 -7.92 -5.25 9.12
C ALA A 116 -8.46 -6.35 10.05
N ILE A 117 -9.78 -6.46 10.15
CA ILE A 117 -10.48 -7.42 11.00
C ILE A 117 -11.09 -8.52 10.12
N LYS A 118 -10.88 -9.78 10.52
CA LYS A 118 -11.38 -10.99 9.88
C LYS A 118 -12.23 -11.80 10.84
#